data_AF-A0ABD0U345-F1
#
_entry.id   AF-A0ABD0U345-F1
#
_cell.length_a   1.000
_cell.length_b   1.000
_cell.length_c   1.000
_cell.angle_alpha   90.00
_cell.angle_beta   90.00
_cell.angle_gamma   90.00
#
_symmetry.space_group_name_H-M   'P 1'
#
loop_
_entity.id
_entity.type
_entity.pdbx_description
1 polymer ?
#
loop_
_entity_poly.entity_id
_entity_poly.type
_entity_poly.pdbx_seq_one_letter_code
_entity_poly.pdbx_strand_id
1 'polypeptide(L)'
;MGRDKRLEYASSFSNCYFFRLLYYAGTQYPIMGAIRMTYSQDYELFKRIDEPSGKEKYVSIARFPQRPTIDEINDAFEGKIRRSREKGASGLWSFLSGIMSG
;
A
#
# COMPACT_ATOMS: atom_id res chain seq x y z
N MET A 1 24.76 -21.41 -22.97
CA MET A 1 23.89 -20.31 -22.46
C MET A 1 24.43 -19.84 -21.13
N GLY A 2 24.93 -18.59 -21.06
CA GLY A 2 25.59 -18.03 -19.87
C GLY A 2 24.63 -17.72 -18.71
N ARG A 3 25.20 -17.30 -17.58
CA ARG A 3 24.46 -16.81 -16.41
C ARG A 3 23.66 -15.55 -16.74
N ASP A 4 24.24 -14.64 -17.54
CA ASP A 4 23.64 -13.34 -17.85
C ASP A 4 22.35 -13.46 -18.66
N LYS A 5 22.34 -14.31 -19.69
CA LYS A 5 21.12 -14.59 -20.48
C LYS A 5 19.99 -15.20 -19.63
N ARG A 6 20.32 -15.92 -18.56
CA ARG A 6 19.32 -16.49 -17.63
C ARG A 6 18.79 -15.43 -16.66
N LEU A 7 19.63 -14.50 -16.22
CA LEU A 7 19.23 -13.34 -15.42
C LEU A 7 18.35 -12.38 -16.22
N GLU A 8 18.70 -12.10 -17.47
CA GLU A 8 17.93 -11.26 -18.38
C GLU A 8 16.53 -11.87 -18.64
N TYR A 9 16.46 -13.17 -18.97
CA TYR A 9 15.20 -13.89 -19.11
C TYR A 9 14.37 -13.88 -17.81
N ALA A 10 15.01 -14.10 -16.66
CA ALA A 10 14.32 -14.03 -15.37
C ALA A 10 13.78 -12.62 -15.06
N SER A 11 14.51 -11.57 -15.45
CA SER A 11 14.08 -10.18 -15.28
C SER A 11 12.92 -9.76 -16.18
N SER A 12 12.68 -10.52 -17.27
CA SER A 12 11.55 -10.28 -18.17
C SER A 12 10.20 -10.70 -17.60
N PHE A 13 10.18 -11.49 -16.51
CA PHE A 13 8.96 -11.86 -15.83
C PHE A 13 8.45 -10.73 -14.94
N SER A 14 7.28 -10.19 -15.27
CA SER A 14 6.52 -9.32 -14.38
C SER A 14 5.71 -10.15 -13.38
N ASN A 15 5.65 -9.71 -12.12
CA ASN A 15 4.69 -10.27 -11.17
C ASN A 15 3.27 -9.92 -11.60
N CYS A 16 2.52 -10.91 -12.11
CA CYS A 16 1.13 -10.70 -12.54
C CYS A 16 0.12 -10.74 -11.38
N TYR A 17 0.53 -11.25 -10.22
CA TYR A 17 -0.30 -11.37 -9.03
C TYR A 17 0.57 -11.30 -7.77
N PHE A 18 0.11 -10.55 -6.78
CA PHE A 18 0.73 -10.49 -5.46
C PHE A 18 -0.36 -10.51 -4.41
N PHE A 19 -0.25 -11.38 -3.42
CA PHE A 19 -1.14 -11.41 -2.27
C PHE A 19 -0.34 -11.68 -1.01
N ARG A 20 -0.51 -10.85 0.02
CA ARG A 20 0.20 -11.00 1.28
C ARG A 20 -0.70 -10.66 2.46
N LEU A 21 -0.74 -11.57 3.44
CA LEU A 21 -1.38 -11.31 4.73
C LEU A 21 -0.51 -10.37 5.57
N LEU A 22 -1.16 -9.49 6.30
CA LEU A 22 -0.55 -8.53 7.20
C LEU A 22 -0.79 -8.97 8.63
N TYR A 23 0.27 -9.01 9.42
CA TYR A 23 0.26 -9.46 10.80
C TYR A 23 0.69 -8.31 11.71
N TYR A 24 0.34 -8.42 12.98
CA TYR A 24 0.93 -7.56 13.99
C TYR A 24 2.45 -7.82 14.06
N ALA A 25 3.23 -6.75 14.28
CA ALA A 25 4.68 -6.84 14.26
C ALA A 25 5.20 -7.85 15.32
N GLY A 26 6.09 -8.74 14.89
CA GLY A 26 6.70 -9.74 15.78
C GLY A 26 5.85 -10.99 16.02
N THR A 27 4.67 -11.11 15.41
CA THR A 27 3.81 -12.29 15.54
C THR A 27 3.27 -12.76 14.19
N GLN A 28 2.86 -14.04 14.11
CA GLN A 28 2.10 -14.58 12.97
C GLN A 28 0.58 -14.53 13.22
N TYR A 29 0.15 -13.91 14.33
CA TYR A 29 -1.25 -13.74 14.71
C TYR A 29 -1.38 -12.57 15.70
N PRO A 30 -2.44 -11.74 15.63
CA PRO A 30 -3.57 -11.82 14.70
C PRO A 30 -3.23 -11.38 13.27
N ILE A 31 -3.99 -11.90 12.29
CA ILE A 31 -4.02 -11.34 10.94
C ILE A 31 -4.77 -10.02 11.03
N MET A 32 -4.13 -8.92 10.65
CA MET A 32 -4.71 -7.58 10.69
C MET A 32 -5.39 -7.20 9.37
N GLY A 33 -4.99 -7.82 8.27
CA GLY A 33 -5.49 -7.49 6.95
C GLY A 33 -4.73 -8.20 5.84
N ALA A 34 -4.91 -7.72 4.62
CA ALA A 34 -4.24 -8.27 3.44
C ALA A 34 -3.93 -7.17 2.43
N ILE A 35 -2.86 -7.35 1.67
CA ILE A 35 -2.55 -6.55 0.50
C ILE A 35 -2.59 -7.42 -0.76
N ARG A 36 -3.20 -6.91 -1.81
CA ARG A 36 -3.36 -7.59 -3.10
C ARG A 36 -2.94 -6.68 -4.24
N MET A 37 -2.14 -7.17 -5.17
CA MET A 37 -1.92 -6.53 -6.47
C MET A 37 -2.91 -7.14 -7.46
N THR A 38 -3.73 -6.30 -8.07
CA THR A 38 -4.64 -6.72 -9.16
C THR A 38 -3.86 -6.74 -10.48
N TYR A 39 -4.36 -7.45 -11.49
CA TYR A 39 -3.75 -7.52 -12.83
C TYR A 39 -3.48 -6.14 -13.46
N SER A 40 -4.18 -5.09 -13.01
CA SER A 40 -3.96 -3.68 -13.38
C SER A 40 -2.76 -3.01 -12.66
N GLN A 41 -1.89 -3.79 -12.02
CA GLN A 41 -0.73 -3.35 -11.21
C GLN A 41 -1.04 -2.53 -9.94
N ASP A 42 -2.28 -2.10 -9.74
CA ASP A 42 -2.71 -1.42 -8.52
C ASP A 42 -2.70 -2.37 -7.31
N TYR A 43 -2.21 -1.85 -6.19
CA TYR A 43 -2.23 -2.50 -4.89
C TYR A 43 -3.45 -2.06 -4.09
N GLU A 44 -4.27 -3.02 -3.71
CA GLU A 44 -5.42 -2.84 -2.83
C GLU A 44 -5.07 -3.33 -1.42
N LEU A 45 -5.37 -2.50 -0.43
CA LEU A 45 -5.17 -2.80 0.98
C LEU A 45 -6.51 -3.06 1.66
N PHE A 46 -6.57 -4.16 2.39
CA PHE A 46 -7.75 -4.62 3.11
C PHE A 46 -7.48 -4.71 4.60
N LYS A 47 -8.42 -4.25 5.40
CA LYS A 47 -8.45 -4.44 6.85
C LYS A 47 -9.37 -5.60 7.18
N ARG A 48 -8.90 -6.50 8.05
CA ARG A 48 -9.73 -7.56 8.62
C ARG A 48 -10.65 -6.95 9.69
N ILE A 49 -11.92 -7.36 9.67
CA ILE A 49 -12.93 -7.07 10.67
C ILE A 49 -13.54 -8.40 11.08
N ASP A 50 -13.58 -8.65 12.38
CA ASP A 50 -14.27 -9.81 12.93
C ASP A 50 -15.76 -9.47 13.09
N GLU A 51 -16.63 -10.25 12.46
CA GLU A 51 -18.07 -10.13 12.63
C GLU A 51 -18.51 -10.87 13.91
N PRO A 52 -19.59 -10.42 14.59
CA PRO A 52 -20.13 -11.09 15.78
C PRO A 52 -20.53 -12.55 15.54
N SER A 53 -20.72 -12.93 14.27
CA SER A 53 -21.04 -14.29 13.83
C SER A 53 -19.82 -15.24 13.83
N GLY A 54 -18.62 -14.75 14.20
CA GLY A 54 -17.36 -15.50 14.12
C GLY A 54 -16.77 -15.55 12.70
N LYS A 55 -17.36 -14.81 11.74
CA LYS A 55 -16.85 -14.69 10.38
C LYS A 55 -15.86 -13.55 10.27
N GLU A 56 -14.86 -13.71 9.40
CA GLU A 56 -13.90 -12.66 9.08
C GLU A 56 -14.29 -11.97 7.79
N LYS A 57 -14.26 -10.63 7.78
CA LYS A 57 -14.52 -9.81 6.61
C LYS A 57 -13.31 -8.94 6.30
N TYR A 58 -12.96 -8.85 5.02
CA TYR A 58 -11.88 -8.00 4.53
C TYR A 58 -12.48 -6.79 3.82
N VAL A 59 -12.28 -5.60 4.40
CA VAL A 59 -12.81 -4.34 3.87
C VAL A 59 -11.68 -3.54 3.24
N SER A 60 -11.88 -3.08 2.00
CA SER A 60 -10.90 -2.24 1.31
C SER A 60 -10.77 -0.89 2.01
N ILE A 61 -9.54 -0.52 2.37
CA ILE A 61 -9.24 0.74 3.08
C ILE A 61 -8.42 1.72 2.25
N ALA A 62 -7.63 1.23 1.29
CA ALA A 62 -6.79 2.06 0.44
C ALA A 62 -6.45 1.37 -0.89
N ARG A 63 -6.06 2.18 -1.89
CA ARG A 63 -5.52 1.76 -3.17
C ARG A 63 -4.24 2.55 -3.46
N PHE A 64 -3.23 1.86 -3.98
CA PHE A 64 -1.92 2.42 -4.29
C PHE A 64 -1.52 2.04 -5.73
N PRO A 65 -0.94 2.97 -6.51
CA PRO A 65 -0.48 2.68 -7.87
C PRO A 65 0.80 1.83 -7.90
N GLN A 66 1.51 1.75 -6.78
CA GLN A 66 2.73 0.97 -6.60
C GLN A 66 2.68 0.26 -5.26
N ARG A 67 3.64 -0.64 -5.03
CA ARG A 67 3.73 -1.38 -3.77
C ARG A 67 3.93 -0.39 -2.61
N PRO A 68 2.98 -0.30 -1.66
CA PRO A 68 3.09 0.63 -0.55
C PRO A 68 4.18 0.22 0.43
N THR A 69 4.77 1.22 1.07
CA THR A 69 5.72 1.07 2.17
C THR A 69 5.02 0.68 3.47
N ILE A 70 5.80 0.28 4.48
CA ILE A 70 5.26 -0.08 5.80
C ILE A 70 4.54 1.11 6.44
N ASP A 71 5.10 2.31 6.30
CA ASP A 71 4.53 3.53 6.87
C ASP A 71 3.19 3.89 6.21
N GLU A 72 3.10 3.80 4.88
CA GLU A 72 1.85 4.04 4.14
C GLU A 72 0.76 3.02 4.52
N ILE A 73 1.14 1.77 4.74
CA ILE A 73 0.23 0.74 5.24
C ILE A 73 -0.27 1.13 6.64
N ASN A 74 0.63 1.45 7.57
CA ASN A 74 0.27 1.84 8.94
C ASN A 74 -0.63 3.08 8.96
N ASP A 75 -0.30 4.10 8.17
CA ASP A 75 -1.12 5.30 8.01
C ASP A 75 -2.52 4.99 7.45
N ALA A 76 -2.64 4.00 6.56
CA ALA A 76 -3.93 3.50 6.09
C ALA A 76 -4.76 2.89 7.23
N PHE A 77 -4.13 2.05 8.05
CA PHE A 77 -4.78 1.40 9.20
C PHE A 77 -5.23 2.41 10.26
N GLU A 78 -4.48 3.49 10.43
CA GLU A 78 -4.79 4.62 11.32
C GLU A 78 -5.77 5.64 10.70
N GLY A 79 -6.16 5.48 9.42
CA GLY A 79 -7.07 6.38 8.73
C GLY A 79 -6.46 7.74 8.34
N LYS A 80 -5.13 7.87 8.35
CA LYS A 80 -4.40 9.11 8.05
C LYS A 80 -4.32 9.45 6.56
N ILE A 81 -4.57 8.50 5.65
CA ILE A 81 -4.49 8.71 4.20
C ILE A 81 -5.37 9.87 3.71
N ARG A 82 -6.55 10.10 4.32
CA ARG A 82 -7.43 11.21 3.94
C ARG A 82 -6.81 12.59 4.24
N ARG A 83 -5.97 12.68 5.28
CA ARG A 83 -5.33 13.93 5.73
C ARG A 83 -4.06 14.29 4.95
N SER A 84 -3.34 13.32 4.37
CA SER A 84 -2.08 13.61 3.66
C SER A 84 -2.31 14.28 2.30
N ARG A 85 -3.39 13.91 1.59
CA ARG A 85 -3.79 14.55 0.33
C ARG A 85 -4.15 16.03 0.51
N GLU A 86 -4.74 16.39 1.65
CA GLU A 86 -5.08 17.78 2.00
C GLU A 86 -3.83 18.59 2.40
N LYS A 87 -2.86 17.97 3.10
CA LYS A 87 -1.61 18.64 3.49
C LYS A 87 -0.64 18.86 2.32
N GLY A 88 -0.55 17.93 1.38
CA GLY A 88 0.37 18.01 0.23
C GLY A 88 0.08 19.18 -0.70
N ALA A 89 -1.20 19.51 -0.91
CA ALA A 89 -1.59 20.69 -1.69
C ALA A 89 -1.30 21.99 -0.92
N SER A 90 -1.60 22.05 0.38
CA SER A 90 -1.55 23.28 1.17
C SER A 90 -0.11 23.80 1.41
N GLY A 91 0.86 22.91 1.57
CA GLY A 91 2.24 23.27 1.92
C GLY A 91 3.06 23.86 0.75
N LEU A 92 2.87 23.35 -0.46
CA LEU A 92 3.61 23.82 -1.65
C LEU A 92 3.11 25.20 -2.12
N TRP A 93 1.81 25.47 -2.07
CA TRP A 93 1.24 26.77 -2.45
C TRP A 93 1.58 27.87 -1.44
N SER A 94 1.64 27.56 -0.14
CA SER A 94 2.04 28.53 0.90
C SER A 94 3.51 28.93 0.78
N PHE A 95 4.37 28.02 0.31
CA PHE A 95 5.79 28.33 0.08
C PHE A 95 5.99 29.23 -1.15
N LEU A 96 5.26 28.98 -2.24
CA LEU A 96 5.37 29.76 -3.47
C LEU A 96 4.75 31.16 -3.36
N SER A 97 3.67 31.34 -2.60
CA SER A 97 3.06 32.67 -2.39
C SER A 97 3.99 33.63 -1.63
N GLY A 98 4.83 33.11 -0.73
CA GLY A 98 5.82 33.89 0.01
C GLY A 98 6.99 34.38 -0.86
N ILE A 99 7.36 33.64 -1.90
CA ILE A 99 8.45 34.03 -2.83
C ILE A 99 7.99 35.08 -3.85
N MET A 100 6.72 35.08 -4.25
CA MET A 100 6.19 36.06 -5.22
C MET A 100 5.68 37.37 -4.58
N SER A 101 5.66 37.47 -3.26
CA SER A 101 5.19 38.65 -2.52
C SER A 101 6.30 39.42 -1.81
N GLY A 102 7.57 39.12 -2.12
CA GLY A 102 8.76 39.75 -1.56
C GLY A 102 9.58 40.51 -2.60
#